data_AF-A0A106BZV3-F1
#
_entry.id   AF-A0A106BZV3-F1
#
_cell.length_a   1.000
_cell.length_b   1.000
_cell.length_c   1.000
_cell.angle_alpha   90.00
_cell.angle_beta   90.00
_cell.angle_gamma   90.00
#
_symmetry.space_group_name_H-M   'P 1'
#
loop_
_entity.id
_entity.type
_entity.pdbx_description
1 polymer ?
#
loop_
_entity_poly.entity_id
_entity_poly.type
_entity_poly.pdbx_seq_one_letter_code
_entity_poly.pdbx_strand_id
1 'polypeptide(L)'
;MESEFQNQFCYVSTLEHQSTFYGKYIYLYTDKGQLSLTNDGLEYLGKKHNYSITRSSIKNIEISHYSRVAKPFKLNCIKISYISDLVENTIYLTPTASGFTPIYKINQLVKNWFSKLMEIMPELQNT
;
A
#
# COMPACT_ATOMS: atom_id res chain seq x y z
N MET A 1 11.74 -9.73 -17.80
CA MET A 1 11.97 -9.48 -16.36
C MET A 1 10.98 -8.45 -15.80
N GLU A 2 9.82 -8.23 -16.46
CA GLU A 2 8.80 -7.22 -16.09
C GLU A 2 7.63 -7.78 -15.27
N SER A 3 7.61 -9.09 -14.96
CA SER A 3 6.42 -9.76 -14.42
C SER A 3 6.28 -9.72 -12.90
N GLU A 4 7.32 -9.35 -12.15
CA GLU A 4 7.33 -9.51 -10.67
C GLU A 4 6.49 -8.46 -9.93
N PHE A 5 6.28 -7.29 -10.54
CA PHE A 5 5.53 -6.18 -9.96
C PHE A 5 4.26 -5.86 -10.75
N GLN A 6 3.66 -6.88 -11.35
CA GLN A 6 2.42 -6.79 -12.10
C GLN A 6 1.37 -7.70 -11.47
N ASN A 7 0.14 -7.22 -11.34
CA ASN A 7 -1.00 -8.00 -10.86
C ASN A 7 -0.73 -8.71 -9.53
N GLN A 8 -0.04 -8.03 -8.61
CA GLN A 8 0.21 -8.53 -7.27
C GLN A 8 -1.05 -8.39 -6.42
N PHE A 9 -1.51 -9.49 -5.84
CA PHE A 9 -2.64 -9.41 -4.92
C PHE A 9 -2.31 -8.48 -3.75
N CYS A 10 -3.22 -7.54 -3.46
CA CYS A 10 -2.97 -6.48 -2.51
C CYS A 10 -4.25 -6.13 -1.75
N TYR A 11 -4.11 -5.91 -0.45
CA TYR A 11 -5.16 -5.27 0.35
C TYR A 11 -4.89 -3.77 0.48
N VAL A 12 -5.97 -2.98 0.44
CA VAL A 12 -5.93 -1.54 0.69
C VAL A 12 -6.60 -1.22 2.00
N SER A 13 -6.06 -0.22 2.69
CA SER A 13 -6.72 0.46 3.80
C SER A 13 -6.55 1.98 3.64
N THR A 14 -7.43 2.75 4.26
CA THR A 14 -7.39 4.23 4.27
C THR A 14 -7.18 4.74 5.69
N LEU A 15 -6.67 5.97 5.82
CA LEU A 15 -6.51 6.60 7.12
C LEU A 15 -7.86 6.75 7.86
N GLU A 16 -8.92 7.10 7.11
CA GLU A 16 -10.29 7.21 7.63
C GLU A 16 -10.76 5.89 8.23
N HIS A 17 -10.60 4.78 7.50
CA HIS A 17 -11.01 3.45 7.99
C HIS A 17 -10.23 3.04 9.23
N GLN A 18 -8.91 3.21 9.23
CA GLN A 18 -8.06 2.92 10.40
C GLN A 18 -8.36 3.79 11.61
N SER A 19 -9.07 4.90 11.44
CA SER A 19 -9.49 5.77 12.54
C SER A 19 -10.77 5.27 13.22
N THR A 20 -11.58 4.46 12.54
CA THR A 20 -12.83 3.88 13.06
C THR A 20 -12.61 2.74 14.05
N PHE A 21 -13.60 2.45 14.90
CA PHE A 21 -13.58 1.27 15.77
C PHE A 21 -13.43 -0.03 14.97
N TYR A 22 -14.16 -0.15 13.85
CA TYR A 22 -14.12 -1.34 13.01
C TYR A 22 -12.72 -1.55 12.39
N GLY A 23 -12.09 -0.50 11.87
CA GLY A 23 -10.73 -0.56 11.33
C GLY A 23 -9.64 -0.78 12.38
N LYS A 24 -9.84 -0.27 13.61
CA LYS A 24 -8.89 -0.45 14.72
C LYS A 24 -8.93 -1.83 15.35
N TYR A 25 -10.09 -2.50 15.37
CA TYR A 25 -10.29 -3.68 16.21
C TYR A 25 -10.88 -4.90 15.49
N ILE A 26 -11.56 -4.73 14.35
CA ILE A 26 -12.32 -5.82 13.71
C ILE A 26 -11.69 -6.23 12.37
N TYR A 27 -11.54 -5.30 11.43
CA TYR A 27 -11.04 -5.60 10.09
C TYR A 27 -10.24 -4.45 9.49
N LEU A 28 -9.01 -4.74 9.10
CA LEU A 28 -8.01 -3.72 8.72
C LEU A 28 -8.23 -3.07 7.35
N TYR A 29 -8.86 -3.79 6.43
CA TYR A 29 -8.82 -3.44 5.00
C TYR A 29 -10.15 -2.88 4.53
N THR A 30 -10.11 -1.94 3.61
CA THR A 30 -11.31 -1.38 2.94
C THR A 30 -11.60 -2.11 1.64
N ASP A 31 -10.56 -2.59 0.96
CA ASP A 31 -10.66 -3.24 -0.35
C ASP A 31 -9.56 -4.31 -0.56
N LYS A 32 -9.74 -5.13 -1.59
CA LYS A 32 -8.75 -6.10 -2.08
C LYS A 32 -8.75 -6.13 -3.60
N GLY A 33 -7.56 -6.27 -4.19
CA GLY A 33 -7.38 -6.10 -5.62
C GLY A 33 -6.00 -6.53 -6.10
N GLN A 34 -5.61 -5.95 -7.23
CA GLN A 34 -4.33 -6.16 -7.87
C GLN A 34 -3.52 -4.87 -7.86
N LEU A 35 -2.24 -4.98 -7.54
CA LEU A 35 -1.27 -3.88 -7.54
C LEU A 35 -0.26 -4.13 -8.65
N SER A 36 0.00 -3.10 -9.44
CA SER A 36 0.95 -3.11 -10.54
C SER A 36 1.81 -1.85 -10.50
N LEU A 37 3.08 -1.99 -10.86
CA LEU A 37 3.91 -0.84 -11.22
C LEU A 37 3.60 -0.43 -12.66
N THR A 38 3.68 0.86 -12.93
CA THR A 38 3.60 1.38 -14.30
C THR A 38 4.87 2.16 -14.60
N ASN A 39 5.02 2.62 -15.84
CA ASN A 39 6.16 3.44 -16.23
C ASN A 39 6.19 4.80 -15.51
N ASP A 40 5.04 5.28 -15.02
CA ASP A 40 4.89 6.60 -14.38
C ASP A 40 4.48 6.50 -12.90
N GLY A 41 4.38 5.30 -12.33
CA GLY A 41 3.98 5.16 -10.93
C GLY A 41 3.48 3.78 -10.56
N LEU A 42 2.27 3.74 -9.98
CA LEU A 42 1.60 2.50 -9.63
C LEU A 42 0.10 2.58 -9.90
N GLU A 43 -0.47 1.42 -10.13
CA GLU A 43 -1.90 1.23 -10.26
C GLU A 43 -2.39 0.16 -9.31
N TYR A 44 -3.51 0.43 -8.67
CA TYR A 44 -4.28 -0.55 -7.93
C TYR A 44 -5.66 -0.68 -8.57
N LEU A 45 -6.02 -1.92 -8.89
CA LEU A 45 -7.33 -2.29 -9.42
C LEU A 45 -8.06 -3.14 -8.39
N GLY A 46 -9.00 -2.51 -7.69
CA GLY A 46 -9.76 -3.10 -6.59
C GLY A 46 -11.15 -3.54 -6.98
N LYS A 47 -11.86 -4.12 -6.00
CA LYS A 47 -13.29 -4.40 -6.18
C LYS A 47 -14.16 -3.18 -5.93
N LYS A 48 -13.68 -2.24 -5.11
CA LYS A 48 -14.42 -1.04 -4.71
C LYS A 48 -13.78 0.22 -5.25
N HIS A 49 -12.45 0.28 -5.25
CA HIS A 49 -11.70 1.46 -5.64
C HIS A 49 -10.60 1.10 -6.62
N ASN A 50 -10.33 2.02 -7.54
CA ASN A 50 -9.14 1.99 -8.37
C ASN A 50 -8.28 3.21 -8.01
N TYR A 51 -6.97 3.01 -7.90
CA TYR A 51 -6.02 4.10 -7.69
C TYR A 51 -5.01 4.07 -8.84
N SER A 52 -4.83 5.21 -9.50
CA SER A 52 -3.69 5.45 -10.39
C SER A 52 -2.89 6.59 -9.75
N ILE A 53 -1.73 6.25 -9.21
CA ILE A 53 -0.88 7.18 -8.47
C ILE A 53 0.39 7.38 -9.27
N THR A 54 0.51 8.56 -9.86
CA THR A 54 1.69 8.95 -10.63
C THR A 54 2.81 9.38 -9.70
N ARG A 55 4.06 9.20 -10.12
CA ARG A 55 5.26 9.61 -9.38
C ARG A 55 5.22 11.09 -9.02
N SER A 56 4.75 11.94 -9.94
CA SER A 56 4.64 13.40 -9.73
C SER A 56 3.62 13.79 -8.67
N SER A 57 2.61 12.94 -8.41
CA SER A 57 1.61 13.18 -7.37
C SER A 57 2.07 12.79 -5.97
N ILE A 58 3.07 11.91 -5.86
CA ILE A 58 3.51 11.33 -4.58
C ILE A 58 4.32 12.36 -3.79
N LYS A 59 3.94 12.51 -2.51
CA LYS A 59 4.63 13.36 -1.53
C LYS A 59 5.54 12.57 -0.61
N ASN A 60 5.12 11.36 -0.22
CA ASN A 60 5.89 10.51 0.66
C ASN A 60 5.52 9.03 0.47
N ILE A 61 6.52 8.16 0.60
CA ILE A 61 6.36 6.71 0.66
C ILE A 61 7.12 6.22 1.89
N GLU A 62 6.45 5.49 2.76
CA GLU A 62 7.07 4.93 3.96
C GLU A 62 6.54 3.54 4.28
N ILE A 63 7.34 2.75 4.99
CA ILE A 63 6.85 1.52 5.62
C ILE A 63 6.14 1.91 6.91
N SER A 64 4.86 1.60 6.99
CA SER A 64 4.05 1.73 8.20
C SER A 64 3.66 0.35 8.75
N HIS A 65 2.88 0.33 9.82
CA HIS A 65 2.36 -0.90 10.40
C HIS A 65 0.99 -0.68 11.01
N TYR A 66 0.13 -1.70 10.91
CA TYR A 66 -1.18 -1.67 11.53
C TYR A 66 -1.09 -1.77 13.06
N SER A 67 -2.13 -1.29 13.74
CA SER A 67 -2.29 -1.42 15.19
C SER A 67 -2.13 -2.88 15.63
N ARG A 68 -1.32 -3.08 16.69
CA ARG A 68 -1.13 -4.42 17.28
C ARG A 68 -2.38 -4.95 17.99
N VAL A 69 -3.36 -4.10 18.24
CA VAL A 69 -4.64 -4.52 18.83
C VAL A 69 -5.46 -5.32 17.82
N ALA A 70 -5.48 -4.90 16.56
CA ALA A 70 -6.14 -5.66 15.49
C ALA A 70 -5.37 -6.92 15.08
N LYS A 71 -4.03 -6.89 15.18
CA LYS A 71 -3.16 -8.02 14.85
C LYS A 71 -2.01 -8.12 15.86
N PRO A 72 -1.93 -9.18 16.69
CA PRO A 72 -0.92 -9.26 17.74
C PRO A 72 0.52 -9.25 17.20
N PHE A 73 0.72 -9.74 15.97
CA PHE A 73 2.01 -9.70 15.28
C PHE A 73 2.11 -8.47 14.37
N LYS A 74 3.29 -7.84 14.34
CA LYS A 74 3.58 -6.66 13.51
C LYS A 74 3.32 -6.97 12.04
N LEU A 75 2.28 -6.35 11.50
CA LEU A 75 1.91 -6.43 10.08
C LEU A 75 2.25 -5.08 9.42
N ASN A 76 3.23 -5.12 8.53
CA ASN A 76 3.68 -3.93 7.79
C ASN A 76 2.77 -3.65 6.60
N CYS A 77 2.77 -2.39 6.17
CA CYS A 77 2.16 -1.93 4.93
C CYS A 77 3.00 -0.79 4.34
N ILE A 78 2.78 -0.47 3.08
CA ILE A 78 3.36 0.70 2.41
C ILE A 78 2.33 1.81 2.55
N LYS A 79 2.70 2.92 3.19
CA LYS A 79 1.89 4.13 3.25
C LYS A 79 2.35 5.06 2.14
N ILE A 80 1.42 5.53 1.32
CA ILE A 80 1.67 6.47 0.25
C ILE A 80 0.81 7.70 0.50
N SER A 81 1.47 8.86 0.59
CA SER A 81 0.81 10.17 0.66
C SER A 81 0.97 10.83 -0.70
N TYR A 82 -0.12 11.29 -1.31
CA TYR A 82 -0.13 11.81 -2.68
C TYR A 82 -1.22 12.86 -2.88
N ILE A 83 -1.06 13.72 -3.87
CA ILE A 83 -2.05 14.74 -4.23
C ILE A 83 -2.98 14.21 -5.33
N SER A 84 -4.28 14.26 -5.10
CA SER A 84 -5.32 14.04 -6.11
C SER A 84 -6.34 15.15 -5.99
N ASP A 85 -6.71 15.77 -7.12
CA ASP A 85 -7.70 16.86 -7.16
C ASP A 85 -7.40 17.98 -6.14
N LEU A 86 -6.12 18.35 -6.01
CA LEU A 86 -5.59 19.34 -5.05
C LEU A 86 -5.71 18.95 -3.57
N VAL A 87 -6.17 17.74 -3.26
CA VAL A 87 -6.31 17.21 -1.90
C VAL A 87 -5.20 16.20 -1.63
N GLU A 88 -4.59 16.30 -0.46
CA GLU A 88 -3.66 15.28 0.01
C GLU A 88 -4.42 14.04 0.50
N ASN A 89 -4.07 12.90 -0.07
CA ASN A 89 -4.66 11.61 0.21
C ASN A 89 -3.61 10.67 0.79
N THR A 90 -4.05 9.71 1.61
CA THR A 90 -3.19 8.66 2.15
C THR A 90 -3.84 7.30 1.93
N ILE A 91 -3.12 6.40 1.27
CA ILE A 91 -3.49 4.99 1.17
C ILE A 91 -2.43 4.09 1.79
N TYR A 92 -2.88 2.91 2.23
CA TYR A 92 -2.02 1.87 2.78
C TYR A 92 -2.15 0.61 1.93
N LEU A 93 -1.05 0.21 1.32
CA LEU A 93 -0.96 -0.97 0.46
C LEU A 93 -0.33 -2.13 1.24
N THR A 94 -0.95 -3.30 1.17
CA THR A 94 -0.45 -4.53 1.80
C THR A 94 -0.35 -5.64 0.75
N PRO A 95 0.74 -5.65 -0.06
CA PRO A 95 1.02 -6.72 -1.01
C PRO A 95 1.08 -8.08 -0.32
N THR A 96 0.46 -9.09 -0.92
CA THR A 96 0.33 -10.43 -0.34
C THR A 96 0.16 -11.48 -1.44
N ALA A 97 0.59 -12.73 -1.24
CA ALA A 97 0.41 -13.78 -2.23
C ALA A 97 -1.04 -14.30 -2.32
N SER A 98 -1.79 -14.21 -1.21
CA SER A 98 -3.18 -14.65 -1.06
C SER A 98 -3.74 -14.22 0.30
N GLY A 99 -5.04 -14.46 0.53
CA GLY A 99 -5.69 -14.20 1.83
C GLY A 99 -5.15 -15.01 3.01
N PHE A 100 -4.38 -16.09 2.76
CA PHE A 100 -3.82 -16.96 3.81
C PHE A 100 -2.30 -16.82 3.96
N THR A 101 -1.71 -15.77 3.38
CA THR A 101 -0.27 -15.55 3.43
C THR A 101 0.20 -15.30 4.86
N PRO A 102 1.21 -16.03 5.36
CA PRO A 102 1.78 -15.77 6.68
C PRO A 102 2.36 -14.36 6.80
N ILE A 103 2.25 -13.76 7.99
CA ILE A 103 2.65 -12.36 8.25
C ILE A 103 4.12 -12.10 7.88
N TYR A 104 5.04 -13.03 8.13
CA TYR A 104 6.45 -12.83 7.75
C TYR A 104 6.64 -12.73 6.23
N LYS A 105 5.87 -13.49 5.43
CA LYS A 105 5.89 -13.41 3.97
C LYS A 105 5.26 -12.11 3.49
N ILE A 106 4.17 -11.66 4.11
CA ILE A 106 3.56 -10.35 3.82
C ILE A 106 4.58 -9.25 4.08
N ASN A 107 5.24 -9.25 5.23
CA ASN A 107 6.24 -8.24 5.58
C ASN A 107 7.44 -8.25 4.63
N GLN A 108 7.83 -9.42 4.09
CA GLN A 108 8.86 -9.50 3.06
C GLN A 108 8.38 -8.91 1.74
N LEU A 109 7.15 -9.22 1.30
CA LEU A 109 6.56 -8.64 0.08
C LEU A 109 6.45 -7.12 0.18
N VAL A 110 6.00 -6.59 1.32
CA VAL A 110 5.96 -5.15 1.61
C VAL A 110 7.34 -4.52 1.46
N LYS A 111 8.40 -5.16 1.98
CA LYS A 111 9.77 -4.66 1.83
C LYS A 111 10.23 -4.68 0.36
N ASN A 112 9.98 -5.77 -0.36
CA ASN A 112 10.36 -5.88 -1.76
C ASN A 112 9.68 -4.79 -2.61
N TRP A 113 8.38 -4.59 -2.41
CA TRP A 113 7.62 -3.54 -3.08
C TRP A 113 8.09 -2.13 -2.69
N PHE A 114 8.35 -1.88 -1.41
CA PHE A 114 8.90 -0.60 -0.96
C PHE A 114 10.25 -0.31 -1.62
N SER A 115 11.19 -1.26 -1.60
CA SER A 115 12.49 -1.10 -2.25
C SER A 115 12.34 -0.78 -3.74
N LYS A 116 11.41 -1.45 -4.44
CA LYS A 116 11.19 -1.20 -5.86
C LYS A 116 10.57 0.18 -6.13
N LEU A 117 9.63 0.61 -5.30
CA LEU A 117 9.06 1.97 -5.39
C LEU A 117 10.15 3.04 -5.18
N MET A 118 11.04 2.85 -4.21
CA MET A 118 12.12 3.80 -3.96
C MET A 118 13.15 3.84 -5.11
N GLU A 119 13.41 2.72 -5.77
CA GLU A 119 14.31 2.66 -6.95
C GLU A 119 13.77 3.49 -8.12
N ILE A 120 12.46 3.43 -8.38
CA ILE A 120 11.82 4.10 -9.52
C ILE A 120 11.34 5.52 -9.21
N MET A 121 11.33 5.93 -7.93
CA MET A 121 10.87 7.24 -7.46
C MET A 121 11.94 7.99 -6.62
N PRO A 122 13.16 8.22 -7.16
CA PRO A 122 14.27 8.79 -6.40
C PRO A 122 14.07 10.25 -5.94
N GLU A 123 13.07 10.98 -6.45
CA GLU A 123 12.87 12.40 -6.13
C GLU A 123 12.21 12.69 -4.76
N LEU A 124 11.86 11.66 -3.98
CA LEU A 124 11.20 11.83 -2.69
C LEU A 124 12.16 12.18 -1.54
N GLN A 125 13.46 12.32 -1.81
CA GLN A 125 14.45 12.78 -0.83
C GLN A 125 14.92 14.17 -1.24
N ASN A 126 14.33 15.21 -0.64
CA ASN A 126 14.95 16.46 -0.19
C ASN A 126 13.89 17.56 -0.05
N THR A 127 13.38 17.76 1.17
CA THR A 127 13.14 19.11 1.70
C THR A 127 13.33 19.08 3.22
#